data_AF-A0A849R6Q7-F1
#
_entry.id   AF-A0A849R6Q7-F1
#
_cell.length_a   1.000
_cell.length_b   1.000
_cell.length_c   1.000
_cell.angle_alpha   90.00
_cell.angle_beta   90.00
_cell.angle_gamma   90.00
#
_symmetry.space_group_name_H-M   'P 1'
#
loop_
_entity.id
_entity.type
_entity.pdbx_description
1 polymer ?
#
loop_
_entity_poly.entity_id
_entity_poly.type
_entity_poly.pdbx_seq_one_letter_code
_entity_poly.pdbx_strand_id
1 'polypeptide(L)'
;MNICLDNTSRCRRRFRSFWLMVHLYIALTIGFVFVILGLTGACNVFLFELEELGLPQVHHEANALPCSLDDIMQTVKAAHPQRKGKWSVLLPGSGNDYVRVQYPMPEETADELFAPLRILVEPYSGKITAESFWGQTLWTLIYETHSDLLMG
;
A
#
# COMPACT_ATOMS: atom_id res chain seq x y z
N MET A 1 60.20 31.50 -4.49
CA MET A 1 59.61 30.27 -5.07
C MET A 1 58.47 29.73 -4.21
N ASN A 2 57.48 30.57 -3.82
CA ASN A 2 56.38 30.17 -2.90
C ASN A 2 54.96 30.42 -3.46
N ILE A 3 54.83 30.97 -4.68
CA ILE A 3 53.52 31.37 -5.24
C ILE A 3 52.82 30.18 -5.94
N CYS A 4 53.56 29.19 -6.42
CA CYS A 4 53.00 28.02 -7.13
C CYS A 4 52.33 26.98 -6.22
N LEU A 5 52.78 26.79 -4.98
CA LEU A 5 52.20 25.80 -4.05
C LEU A 5 50.91 26.29 -3.38
N ASP A 6 50.71 27.60 -3.30
CA ASP A 6 49.53 28.20 -2.68
C ASP A 6 48.29 28.08 -3.61
N ASN A 7 48.49 28.25 -4.92
CA ASN A 7 47.40 28.22 -5.90
C ASN A 7 46.77 26.82 -6.06
N THR A 8 47.56 25.75 -6.00
CA THR A 8 47.07 24.36 -6.06
C THR A 8 46.29 23.96 -4.82
N SER A 9 46.73 24.41 -3.63
CA SER A 9 46.02 24.17 -2.37
C SER A 9 44.67 24.90 -2.31
N ARG A 10 44.60 26.14 -2.83
CA ARG A 10 43.34 26.90 -2.98
C ARG A 10 42.39 26.26 -3.99
N CYS A 11 42.90 25.80 -5.13
CA CYS A 11 42.08 25.14 -6.14
C CYS A 11 41.49 23.82 -5.63
N ARG A 12 42.28 23.02 -4.89
CA ARG A 12 41.80 21.78 -4.24
C ARG A 12 40.74 22.06 -3.17
N ARG A 13 40.90 23.14 -2.39
CA ARG A 13 39.93 23.55 -1.35
C ARG A 13 38.62 24.06 -1.98
N ARG A 14 38.70 24.85 -3.07
CA ARG A 14 37.54 25.29 -3.86
C ARG A 14 36.82 24.13 -4.54
N PHE A 15 37.55 23.19 -5.14
CA PHE A 15 36.96 21.99 -5.74
C PHE A 15 36.26 21.10 -4.71
N ARG A 16 36.88 20.88 -3.54
CA ARG A 16 36.24 20.16 -2.42
C ARG A 16 34.96 20.87 -1.95
N SER A 17 34.99 22.19 -1.81
CA SER A 17 33.83 22.97 -1.39
C SER A 17 32.70 22.92 -2.43
N PHE A 18 33.03 23.01 -3.72
CA PHE A 18 32.07 22.87 -4.82
C PHE A 18 31.48 21.46 -4.86
N TRP A 19 32.32 20.42 -4.75
CA TRP A 19 31.86 19.04 -4.70
C TRP A 19 30.94 18.76 -3.52
N LEU A 20 31.27 19.27 -2.32
CA LEU A 20 30.40 19.13 -1.15
C LEU A 20 29.08 19.86 -1.33
N MET A 21 29.09 21.05 -1.94
CA MET A 21 27.87 21.81 -2.24
C MET A 21 26.99 21.04 -3.23
N VAL A 22 27.57 20.62 -4.37
CA VAL A 22 26.85 19.84 -5.39
C VAL A 22 26.34 18.52 -4.81
N HIS A 23 27.17 17.79 -4.08
CA HIS A 23 26.77 16.54 -3.42
C HIS A 23 25.65 16.78 -2.41
N LEU A 24 25.71 17.85 -1.61
CA LEU A 24 24.65 18.20 -0.67
C LEU A 24 23.33 18.45 -1.39
N TYR A 25 23.33 19.27 -2.44
CA TYR A 25 22.10 19.55 -3.18
C TYR A 25 21.57 18.30 -3.87
N ILE A 26 22.43 17.50 -4.51
CA ILE A 26 22.03 16.24 -5.14
C ILE A 26 21.49 15.25 -4.11
N ALA A 27 22.21 15.04 -3.01
CA ALA A 27 21.80 14.12 -1.94
C ALA A 27 20.50 14.60 -1.28
N LEU A 28 20.31 15.90 -1.12
CA LEU A 28 19.09 16.46 -0.53
C LEU A 28 17.91 16.32 -1.49
N THR A 29 18.07 16.61 -2.79
CA THR A 29 16.96 16.52 -3.74
C THR A 29 16.67 15.07 -4.13
N ILE A 30 17.66 14.35 -4.64
CA ILE A 30 17.50 12.97 -5.10
C ILE A 30 17.26 12.05 -3.90
N GLY A 31 18.00 12.23 -2.81
CA GLY A 31 17.77 11.44 -1.59
C GLY A 31 16.39 11.64 -0.99
N PHE A 32 15.83 12.87 -1.05
CA PHE A 32 14.45 13.10 -0.60
C PHE A 32 13.43 12.29 -1.43
N VAL A 33 13.58 12.27 -2.76
CA VAL A 33 12.73 11.43 -3.63
C VAL A 33 12.90 9.95 -3.28
N PHE A 34 14.14 9.47 -3.06
CA PHE A 34 14.38 8.09 -2.63
C PHE A 34 13.79 7.75 -1.27
N VAL A 35 13.76 8.70 -0.33
CA VAL A 35 13.11 8.51 0.97
C VAL A 35 11.61 8.34 0.79
N ILE A 36 10.96 9.16 -0.05
CA ILE A 36 9.54 9.01 -0.36
C ILE A 36 9.26 7.67 -1.05
N LEU A 37 10.06 7.31 -2.06
CA LEU A 37 9.95 6.03 -2.76
C LEU A 37 10.12 4.84 -1.82
N GLY A 38 11.13 4.88 -0.95
CA GLY A 38 11.40 3.82 0.01
C GLY A 38 10.30 3.71 1.06
N LEU A 39 9.78 4.82 1.56
CA LEU A 39 8.70 4.83 2.55
C LEU A 39 7.39 4.32 1.96
N THR A 40 7.00 4.84 0.79
CA THR A 40 5.79 4.39 0.09
C THR A 40 5.89 2.92 -0.33
N GLY A 41 7.06 2.48 -0.81
CA GLY A 41 7.31 1.07 -1.16
C GLY A 41 7.28 0.16 0.06
N ALA A 42 7.86 0.57 1.20
CA ALA A 42 7.79 -0.17 2.44
C ALA A 42 6.35 -0.31 2.94
N CYS A 43 5.55 0.77 2.87
CA CYS A 43 4.12 0.70 3.19
C CYS A 43 3.38 -0.25 2.26
N ASN A 44 3.74 -0.31 0.97
CA ASN A 44 3.08 -1.18 0.00
C ASN A 44 3.32 -2.67 0.27
N VAL A 45 4.52 -3.04 0.77
CA VAL A 45 4.81 -4.43 1.17
C VAL A 45 3.88 -4.91 2.29
N PHE A 46 3.49 -4.01 3.20
CA PHE A 46 2.63 -4.31 4.35
C PHE A 46 1.21 -3.76 4.19
N LEU A 47 0.76 -3.55 2.95
CA LEU A 47 -0.51 -2.86 2.68
C LEU A 47 -1.71 -3.57 3.34
N PHE A 48 -1.70 -4.89 3.36
CA PHE A 48 -2.79 -5.70 3.92
C PHE A 48 -2.78 -5.64 5.44
N GLU A 49 -1.62 -5.79 6.04
CA GLU A 49 -1.41 -5.72 7.49
C GLU A 49 -1.78 -4.32 8.01
N LEU A 50 -1.38 -3.26 7.29
CA LEU A 50 -1.73 -1.88 7.63
C LEU A 50 -3.24 -1.61 7.51
N GLU A 51 -3.93 -2.23 6.55
CA GLU A 51 -5.38 -2.16 6.43
C GLU A 51 -6.07 -2.88 7.62
N GLU A 52 -5.56 -4.05 8.02
CA GLU A 52 -6.10 -4.82 9.15
C GLU A 52 -5.79 -4.20 10.53
N LEU A 53 -4.69 -3.44 10.68
CA LEU A 53 -4.39 -2.70 11.92
C LEU A 53 -5.47 -1.68 12.30
N GLY A 54 -6.23 -1.19 11.32
CA GLY A 54 -7.37 -0.29 11.55
C GLY A 54 -8.65 -1.01 11.97
N LEU A 55 -8.66 -2.35 11.95
CA LEU A 55 -9.83 -3.18 12.22
C LEU A 55 -9.76 -3.79 13.63
N PRO A 56 -10.91 -4.24 14.17
CA PRO A 56 -10.93 -5.01 15.40
C PRO A 56 -10.01 -6.24 15.30
N GLN A 57 -9.38 -6.65 16.40
CA GLN A 57 -8.62 -7.90 16.40
C GLN A 57 -9.58 -9.09 16.28
N VAL A 58 -9.27 -10.01 15.38
CA VAL A 58 -10.03 -11.26 15.23
C VAL A 58 -9.76 -12.12 16.45
N HIS A 59 -10.81 -12.43 17.20
CA HIS A 59 -10.68 -13.26 18.39
C HIS A 59 -10.68 -14.73 17.97
N HIS A 60 -9.52 -15.37 18.00
CA HIS A 60 -9.41 -16.80 17.84
C HIS A 60 -9.86 -17.49 19.14
N GLU A 61 -11.10 -17.95 19.20
CA GLU A 61 -11.43 -18.95 20.21
C GLU A 61 -10.69 -20.24 19.86
N ALA A 62 -9.99 -20.84 20.83
CA ALA A 62 -9.03 -21.94 20.63
C ALA A 62 -9.60 -23.20 19.94
N ASN A 63 -10.93 -23.29 19.75
CA ASN A 63 -11.62 -24.39 19.06
C ASN A 63 -12.67 -23.91 18.06
N ALA A 64 -12.71 -22.62 17.71
CA ALA A 64 -13.64 -22.14 16.69
C ALA A 64 -13.17 -22.64 15.31
N LEU A 65 -14.05 -23.35 14.62
CA LEU A 65 -13.85 -23.66 13.21
C LEU A 65 -14.20 -22.39 12.40
N PRO A 66 -13.36 -21.96 11.45
CA PRO A 66 -13.73 -20.87 10.55
C PRO A 66 -15.00 -21.25 9.77
N CYS A 67 -15.83 -20.25 9.48
CA CYS A 67 -16.99 -20.42 8.62
C CYS A 67 -16.58 -20.99 7.27
N SER A 68 -17.48 -21.76 6.65
CA SER A 68 -17.26 -22.23 5.29
C SER A 68 -17.18 -21.03 4.33
N LEU A 69 -16.40 -21.17 3.26
CA LEU A 69 -16.33 -20.12 2.22
C LEU A 69 -17.70 -19.89 1.57
N ASP A 70 -18.53 -20.92 1.51
CA ASP A 70 -19.90 -20.83 1.01
C ASP A 70 -20.77 -19.96 1.92
N ASP A 71 -20.69 -20.10 3.25
CA ASP A 71 -21.42 -19.27 4.21
C ASP A 71 -20.97 -17.79 4.13
N ILE A 72 -19.66 -17.57 4.02
CA ILE A 72 -19.08 -16.22 3.84
C ILE A 72 -19.60 -15.61 2.54
N MET A 73 -19.54 -16.34 1.44
CA MET A 73 -20.00 -15.86 0.13
C MET A 73 -21.52 -15.65 0.11
N GLN A 74 -22.29 -16.47 0.82
CA GLN A 74 -23.73 -16.29 0.99
C GLN A 74 -24.03 -15.00 1.75
N THR A 75 -23.28 -14.71 2.82
CA THR A 75 -23.43 -13.46 3.58
C THR A 75 -23.11 -12.25 2.72
N VAL A 76 -22.00 -12.29 1.97
CA VAL A 76 -21.60 -11.19 1.07
C VAL A 76 -22.64 -10.98 -0.04
N LYS A 77 -23.12 -12.05 -0.68
CA LYS A 77 -24.15 -11.95 -1.73
C LYS A 77 -25.50 -11.47 -1.19
N ALA A 78 -25.87 -11.86 0.03
CA ALA A 78 -27.08 -11.41 0.69
C ALA A 78 -27.02 -9.93 1.08
N ALA A 79 -25.85 -9.43 1.48
CA ALA A 79 -25.62 -8.01 1.73
C ALA A 79 -25.64 -7.17 0.44
N HIS A 80 -25.23 -7.77 -0.69
CA HIS A 80 -25.10 -7.07 -1.97
C HIS A 80 -25.91 -7.74 -3.10
N PRO A 81 -27.25 -7.79 -3.01
CA PRO A 81 -28.10 -8.53 -3.94
C PRO A 81 -28.10 -7.94 -5.37
N GLN A 82 -27.79 -6.65 -5.51
CA GLN A 82 -27.62 -6.01 -6.81
C GLN A 82 -26.36 -6.49 -7.57
N ARG A 83 -25.35 -7.03 -6.89
CA ARG A 83 -24.05 -7.37 -7.49
C ARG A 83 -23.98 -8.85 -7.90
N LYS A 84 -24.50 -9.15 -9.09
CA LYS A 84 -24.61 -10.51 -9.66
C LYS A 84 -23.37 -11.00 -10.44
N GLY A 85 -22.33 -10.17 -10.54
CA GLY A 85 -21.11 -10.50 -11.26
C GLY A 85 -20.22 -11.54 -10.58
N LYS A 86 -19.01 -11.71 -11.13
CA LYS A 86 -18.01 -12.63 -10.60
C LYS A 86 -17.34 -12.03 -9.37
N TRP A 87 -17.42 -12.75 -8.26
CA TRP A 87 -16.70 -12.44 -7.04
C TRP A 87 -15.37 -13.20 -7.02
N SER A 88 -14.33 -12.59 -6.47
CA SER A 88 -13.08 -13.30 -6.16
C SER A 88 -12.88 -13.30 -4.65
N VAL A 89 -12.49 -14.45 -4.11
CA VAL A 89 -12.18 -14.62 -2.69
C VAL A 89 -10.69 -14.83 -2.56
N LEU A 90 -10.07 -14.06 -1.69
CA LEU A 90 -8.68 -14.18 -1.31
C LEU A 90 -8.65 -14.68 0.14
N LEU A 91 -8.06 -15.85 0.32
CA LEU A 91 -7.87 -16.45 1.64
C LEU A 91 -6.78 -15.69 2.40
N PRO A 92 -6.91 -15.57 3.73
CA PRO A 92 -5.87 -14.98 4.55
C PRO A 92 -4.57 -15.80 4.42
N GLY A 93 -3.47 -15.09 4.14
CA GLY A 93 -2.12 -15.64 4.17
C GLY A 93 -1.52 -15.58 5.58
N SER A 94 -0.24 -15.96 5.72
CA SER A 94 0.47 -15.81 6.98
C SER A 94 0.55 -14.33 7.40
N GLY A 95 -0.11 -13.97 8.51
CA GLY A 95 -0.10 -12.61 9.06
C GLY A 95 -1.35 -11.77 8.76
N ASN A 96 -2.32 -12.31 8.02
CA ASN A 96 -3.63 -11.69 7.81
C ASN A 96 -4.70 -12.54 8.48
N ASP A 97 -5.66 -11.89 9.14
CA ASP A 97 -6.73 -12.57 9.88
C ASP A 97 -8.08 -12.52 9.15
N TYR A 98 -8.22 -11.64 8.15
CA TYR A 98 -9.48 -11.42 7.45
C TYR A 98 -9.58 -12.14 6.10
N VAL A 99 -10.76 -12.65 5.78
CA VAL A 99 -11.07 -13.15 4.44
C VAL A 99 -11.46 -11.97 3.56
N ARG A 100 -10.74 -11.79 2.46
CA ARG A 100 -11.01 -10.68 1.53
C ARG A 100 -11.87 -11.17 0.37
N VAL A 101 -12.96 -10.47 0.13
CA VAL A 101 -13.84 -10.71 -1.00
C VAL A 101 -13.84 -9.46 -1.88
N GLN A 102 -13.63 -9.63 -3.17
CA GLN A 102 -13.56 -8.51 -4.11
C GLN A 102 -14.54 -8.68 -5.26
N TYR A 103 -15.15 -7.56 -5.64
CA TYR A 103 -16.01 -7.42 -6.80
C TYR A 103 -15.31 -6.54 -7.84
N PRO A 104 -14.85 -7.10 -8.98
CA PRO A 104 -13.96 -6.40 -9.92
C PRO A 104 -14.56 -5.17 -10.62
N MET A 105 -15.85 -5.20 -10.91
CA MET A 105 -16.54 -4.20 -11.74
C MET A 105 -17.85 -3.75 -11.07
N PRO A 106 -17.79 -3.00 -9.96
CA PRO A 106 -18.96 -2.34 -9.40
C PRO A 106 -19.53 -1.31 -10.39
N GLU A 107 -20.84 -1.13 -10.40
CA GLU A 107 -21.49 -0.14 -11.28
C GLU A 107 -21.17 1.29 -10.82
N GLU A 108 -20.92 1.47 -9.52
CA GLU A 108 -20.67 2.75 -8.87
C GLU A 108 -19.33 3.39 -9.26
N THR A 109 -18.31 2.58 -9.57
CA THR A 109 -17.01 3.04 -10.07
C THR A 109 -16.75 2.54 -11.50
N ALA A 110 -17.81 2.36 -12.30
CA ALA A 110 -17.69 1.94 -13.69
C ALA A 110 -16.95 2.95 -14.59
N ASP A 111 -16.91 4.23 -14.19
CA ASP A 111 -16.14 5.28 -14.88
C ASP A 111 -14.64 5.24 -14.54
N GLU A 112 -14.23 4.45 -13.53
CA GLU A 112 -12.83 4.27 -13.17
C GLU A 112 -12.25 3.02 -13.84
N LEU A 113 -11.01 3.10 -14.34
CA LEU A 113 -10.36 2.01 -15.10
C LEU A 113 -10.27 0.69 -14.31
N PHE A 114 -10.06 0.76 -13.00
CA PHE A 114 -9.97 -0.41 -12.13
C PHE A 114 -10.18 -0.04 -10.66
N ALA A 115 -11.44 -0.10 -10.21
CA ALA A 115 -11.81 0.27 -8.84
C ALA A 115 -12.69 -0.81 -8.19
N PRO A 116 -12.14 -2.01 -7.91
CA PRO A 116 -12.90 -3.08 -7.31
C PRO A 116 -13.44 -2.68 -5.93
N LEU A 117 -14.67 -3.12 -5.64
CA LEU A 117 -15.17 -3.13 -4.26
C LEU A 117 -14.46 -4.24 -3.49
N ARG A 118 -13.81 -3.90 -2.39
CA ARG A 118 -13.17 -4.82 -1.46
C ARG A 118 -13.99 -4.91 -0.19
N ILE A 119 -14.19 -6.14 0.27
CA ILE A 119 -14.95 -6.47 1.47
C ILE A 119 -14.06 -7.35 2.33
N LEU A 120 -13.91 -6.99 3.60
CA LEU A 120 -13.19 -7.77 4.60
C LEU A 120 -14.21 -8.45 5.51
N VAL A 121 -14.12 -9.77 5.58
CA VAL A 121 -15.04 -10.63 6.34
C VAL A 121 -14.25 -11.34 7.42
N GLU A 122 -14.75 -11.30 8.65
CA GLU A 122 -14.18 -12.05 9.76
C GLU A 122 -14.42 -13.56 9.54
N PRO A 123 -13.37 -14.40 9.51
CA PRO A 123 -13.50 -15.81 9.13
C PRO A 123 -14.33 -16.64 10.12
N TYR A 124 -14.37 -16.28 11.40
CA TYR A 124 -15.08 -17.07 12.42
C TYR A 124 -16.53 -16.63 12.62
N SER A 125 -16.81 -15.33 12.53
CA SER A 125 -18.20 -14.84 12.64
C SER A 125 -18.93 -14.82 11.30
N GLY A 126 -18.23 -14.84 10.17
CA GLY A 126 -18.79 -14.65 8.83
C GLY A 126 -19.35 -13.24 8.60
N LYS A 127 -19.05 -12.27 9.48
CA LYS A 127 -19.55 -10.91 9.40
C LYS A 127 -18.64 -10.02 8.56
N ILE A 128 -19.27 -9.13 7.79
CA ILE A 128 -18.56 -8.08 7.07
C ILE A 128 -18.09 -7.03 8.07
N THR A 129 -16.78 -6.84 8.15
CA THR A 129 -16.14 -5.91 9.10
C THR A 129 -15.84 -4.57 8.44
N ALA A 130 -15.44 -4.59 7.16
CA ALA A 130 -15.15 -3.38 6.41
C ALA A 130 -15.46 -3.54 4.92
N GLU A 131 -15.87 -2.45 4.31
CA GLU A 131 -16.08 -2.33 2.86
C GLU A 131 -15.36 -1.07 2.38
N SER A 132 -14.59 -1.21 1.31
CA SER A 132 -13.86 -0.09 0.71
C SER A 132 -13.77 -0.25 -0.79
N PHE A 133 -13.89 0.85 -1.52
CA PHE A 133 -13.56 0.87 -2.94
C PHE A 133 -12.07 1.13 -3.11
N TRP A 134 -11.46 0.41 -4.05
CA TRP A 134 -10.11 0.74 -4.47
C TRP A 134 -10.03 2.19 -4.97
N GLY A 135 -8.95 2.91 -4.66
CA GLY A 135 -8.79 4.34 -4.97
C GLY A 135 -9.33 5.30 -3.89
N GLN A 136 -10.20 4.83 -2.97
CA GLN A 136 -10.83 5.70 -1.97
C GLN A 136 -10.21 5.62 -0.56
N THR A 137 -9.14 4.85 -0.40
CA THR A 137 -8.47 4.67 0.89
C THR A 137 -7.08 5.32 0.90
N LEU A 138 -6.59 5.67 2.09
CA LEU A 138 -5.22 6.17 2.26
C LEU A 138 -4.19 5.17 1.71
N TRP A 139 -4.44 3.87 1.91
CA TRP A 139 -3.57 2.80 1.46
C TRP A 139 -3.51 2.70 -0.06
N THR A 140 -4.66 2.81 -0.75
CA THR A 140 -4.69 2.83 -2.21
C THR A 140 -4.06 4.10 -2.78
N LEU A 141 -4.21 5.25 -2.10
CA LEU A 141 -3.51 6.48 -2.50
C LEU A 141 -1.98 6.32 -2.38
N ILE A 142 -1.48 5.69 -1.30
CA ILE A 142 -0.04 5.40 -1.14
C ILE A 142 0.45 4.46 -2.24
N TYR A 143 -0.33 3.43 -2.56
CA TYR A 143 -0.05 2.50 -3.66
C TYR A 143 0.05 3.25 -5.00
N GLU A 144 -0.97 4.04 -5.34
CA GLU A 144 -1.04 4.80 -6.60
C GLU A 144 0.09 5.82 -6.69
N THR A 145 0.34 6.57 -5.61
CA THR A 145 1.46 7.51 -5.52
C THR A 145 2.80 6.81 -5.75
N HIS A 146 2.98 5.60 -5.20
CA HIS A 146 4.20 4.83 -5.40
C HIS A 146 4.36 4.39 -6.87
N SER A 147 3.29 3.88 -7.48
CA SER A 147 3.27 3.45 -8.87
C SER A 147 3.52 4.63 -9.82
N ASP A 148 2.87 5.78 -9.58
CA ASP A 148 3.04 7.00 -10.38
C ASP A 148 4.48 7.54 -10.29
N LEU A 149 5.10 7.49 -9.11
CA LEU A 149 6.51 7.88 -8.93
C LEU A 149 7.48 6.98 -9.69
N LEU A 150 7.09 5.73 -10.00
CA LEU A 150 7.86 4.79 -10.81
C LEU A 150 7.58 4.91 -12.32
N MET A 151 6.78 5.90 -12.74
CA MET A 151 6.31 6.12 -14.11
C MET A 151 5.29 5.11 -14.65
N GLY A 152 4.51 4.48 -13.77
CA GLY A 152 3.34 3.68 -14.15
C GLY A 152 3.66 2.26 -14.62
#